data_AF-A0A1V4JZL0-F1
#
_entry.id   AF-A0A1V4JZL0-F1
#
_cell.length_a   1.000
_cell.length_b   1.000
_cell.length_c   1.000
_cell.angle_alpha   90.00
_cell.angle_beta   90.00
_cell.angle_gamma   90.00
#
_symmetry.space_group_name_H-M   'P 1'
#
loop_
_entity.id
_entity.type
_entity.pdbx_description
1 polymer ?
#
loop_
_entity_poly.entity_id
_entity_poly.type
_entity_poly.pdbx_seq_one_letter_code
_entity_poly.pdbx_strand_id
1 'polypeptide(L)'
;MMPRCYLYSQGHLTRAICCRVARDGAALQGNLHTPYRVNHPEVGRVSVYDSARQTGKTKESSVNWCLADGGDVEVLDGTKGKIEGPKLEVSRVSKRKMFALFRQLCAKTERRDLQQLSVYSEAKEAAAPYREAKRRFFGALETMGYGSWIRKPREEENFAFLDA
;
A
#
# COMPACT_ATOMS: atom_id res chain seq x y z
N MET A 1 -10.70 30.85 22.73
CA MET A 1 -9.79 30.70 21.57
C MET A 1 -9.45 29.22 21.44
N MET A 2 -10.13 28.48 20.57
CA MET A 2 -9.88 27.04 20.41
C MET A 2 -8.56 26.82 19.65
N PRO A 3 -7.65 25.94 20.11
CA PRO A 3 -6.44 25.62 19.37
C PRO A 3 -6.84 24.86 18.11
N ARG A 4 -6.62 25.46 16.94
CA ARG A 4 -6.78 24.76 15.66
C ARG A 4 -5.68 23.71 15.57
N CYS A 5 -5.98 22.46 15.95
CA CYS A 5 -5.06 21.33 15.82
C CYS A 5 -4.93 20.93 14.34
N TYR A 6 -4.15 21.70 13.58
CA TYR A 6 -3.73 21.28 12.25
C TYR A 6 -2.55 20.31 12.38
N LEU A 7 -2.73 19.07 11.93
CA LEU A 7 -1.64 18.10 11.77
C LEU A 7 -0.79 18.37 10.52
N TYR A 8 -1.23 19.29 9.66
CA TYR A 8 -0.49 19.65 8.45
C TYR A 8 0.70 20.56 8.78
N SER A 9 1.90 20.07 8.45
CA SER A 9 3.11 20.86 8.33
C SER A 9 3.76 20.51 7.01
N GLN A 10 3.91 21.49 6.12
CA GLN A 10 4.44 21.26 4.78
C GLN A 10 5.85 20.64 4.83
N GLY A 11 6.73 21.16 5.69
CA GLY A 11 8.08 20.61 5.85
C GLY A 11 8.09 19.19 6.40
N HIS A 12 7.21 18.86 7.35
CA HIS A 12 7.13 17.50 7.90
C HIS A 12 6.54 16.51 6.89
N LEU A 13 5.47 16.90 6.21
CA LEU A 13 4.79 16.06 5.23
C LEU A 13 5.68 15.78 4.03
N THR A 14 6.25 16.82 3.40
CA THR A 14 7.15 16.67 2.24
C THR A 14 8.36 15.81 2.57
N ARG A 15 8.99 16.03 3.73
CA ARG A 15 10.08 15.18 4.23
C ARG A 15 9.63 13.73 4.36
N ALA A 16 8.47 13.46 4.95
CA ALA A 16 7.99 12.09 5.17
C ALA A 16 7.63 11.36 3.86
N ILE A 17 7.00 12.04 2.90
CA ILE A 17 6.46 11.37 1.70
C ILE A 17 7.49 11.20 0.58
N CYS A 18 8.45 12.11 0.42
CA CYS A 18 9.39 12.08 -0.71
C CYS A 18 10.77 12.69 -0.41
N CYS A 19 10.82 13.87 0.22
CA CYS A 19 12.06 14.64 0.27
C CYS A 19 13.15 14.01 1.13
N ARG A 20 12.82 13.19 2.14
CA ARG A 20 13.87 12.48 2.91
C ARG A 20 14.71 11.55 2.06
N VAL A 21 14.13 10.90 1.04
CA VAL A 21 14.86 9.99 0.14
C VAL A 21 15.40 10.68 -1.10
N ALA A 22 14.97 11.91 -1.37
CA ALA A 22 15.47 12.73 -2.48
C ALA A 22 16.65 13.63 -2.09
N ARG A 23 16.83 13.93 -0.79
CA ARG A 23 17.87 14.85 -0.29
C ARG A 23 19.28 14.39 -0.68
N ASP A 24 19.51 13.09 -0.62
CA ASP A 24 20.73 12.45 -1.13
C ASP A 24 20.40 11.71 -2.42
N GLY A 25 20.07 12.49 -3.46
CA GLY A 25 19.53 12.00 -4.73
C GLY A 25 20.40 10.94 -5.41
N ALA A 26 21.67 10.81 -5.03
CA ALA A 26 22.55 9.75 -5.49
C ALA A 26 22.17 8.37 -4.93
N ALA A 27 21.70 8.28 -3.67
CA ALA A 27 21.43 7.02 -3.00
C ALA A 27 20.25 6.26 -3.63
N LEU A 28 19.17 6.97 -3.99
CA LEU A 28 17.98 6.36 -4.58
C LEU A 28 17.68 6.83 -6.01
N GLN A 29 17.55 8.14 -6.24
CA GLN A 29 17.06 8.65 -7.52
C GLN A 29 18.00 8.32 -8.70
N GLY A 30 19.31 8.48 -8.52
CA GLY A 30 20.31 8.06 -9.51
C GLY A 30 20.38 6.54 -9.71
N ASN A 31 19.83 5.77 -8.77
CA ASN A 31 19.76 4.33 -8.81
C ASN A 31 18.40 3.81 -9.26
N LEU A 32 17.40 4.60 -9.67
CA LEU A 32 16.14 4.01 -10.19
C LEU A 32 16.19 3.90 -11.72
N HIS A 33 15.65 2.80 -12.25
CA HIS A 33 15.49 2.62 -13.70
C HIS A 33 14.07 3.01 -14.12
N THR A 34 13.93 3.60 -15.32
CA THR A 34 12.63 3.91 -15.93
C THR A 34 11.73 2.66 -15.93
N PRO A 35 10.42 2.77 -15.57
CA PRO A 35 9.66 4.00 -15.30
C PRO A 35 9.67 4.46 -13.82
N TYR A 36 10.46 3.83 -12.95
CA TYR A 36 10.47 4.16 -11.53
C TYR A 36 11.24 5.44 -11.26
N ARG A 37 10.66 6.32 -10.44
CA ARG A 37 11.26 7.58 -10.00
C ARG A 37 10.80 7.93 -8.59
N VAL A 38 11.55 8.78 -7.92
CA VAL A 38 11.07 9.43 -6.70
C VAL A 38 9.98 10.44 -7.09
N ASN A 39 8.74 10.17 -6.67
CA ASN A 39 7.62 11.05 -6.98
C ASN A 39 7.53 12.20 -5.96
N HIS A 40 7.40 13.43 -6.45
CA HIS A 40 7.16 14.63 -5.65
C HIS A 40 5.74 15.13 -5.88
N PRO A 41 4.73 14.59 -5.16
CA PRO A 41 3.36 15.02 -5.34
C PRO A 41 3.14 16.45 -4.84
N GLU A 42 2.13 17.11 -5.39
CA GLU A 42 1.64 18.36 -4.83
C GLU A 42 1.11 18.11 -3.42
N VAL A 43 1.52 18.94 -2.47
CA VAL A 43 1.04 18.90 -1.09
C VAL A 43 0.34 20.20 -0.76
N GLY A 44 -0.80 20.09 -0.10
CA GLY A 44 -1.59 21.24 0.28
C GLY A 44 -2.46 20.92 1.47
N ARG A 45 -3.08 21.97 1.99
CA ARG A 45 -4.11 21.88 3.02
C ARG A 45 -5.45 22.24 2.41
N VAL A 46 -6.51 21.72 3.01
CA VAL A 46 -7.88 22.17 2.74
C VAL A 46 -8.13 23.55 3.37
N SER A 47 -8.98 24.36 2.74
CA SER A 47 -9.32 25.71 3.21
C SER A 47 -10.17 25.69 4.49
N VAL A 48 -11.02 24.68 4.63
CA VAL A 48 -11.88 24.46 5.80
C VAL A 48 -11.50 23.13 6.44
N TYR A 49 -11.26 23.14 7.75
CA TYR A 49 -10.98 21.96 8.55
C TYR A 49 -11.62 22.15 9.92
N ASP A 50 -12.71 21.44 10.16
CA ASP A 50 -13.53 21.59 11.37
C ASP A 50 -13.36 20.43 12.36
N SER A 51 -12.43 19.49 12.11
CA SER A 51 -12.21 18.41 13.07
C SER A 51 -11.27 18.89 14.18
N ALA A 52 -11.85 19.21 15.33
CA ALA A 52 -11.09 19.28 16.58
C ALA A 52 -10.40 17.94 16.84
N ARG A 53 -9.23 17.98 17.49
CA ARG A 53 -8.53 16.75 17.91
C ARG A 53 -9.43 15.97 18.87
N GLN A 54 -9.89 14.81 18.44
CA GLN A 54 -10.63 13.87 19.28
C GLN A 54 -9.63 13.09 20.14
N THR A 55 -9.81 13.09 21.45
CA THR A 55 -8.96 12.37 22.42
C THR A 55 -9.55 11.03 22.85
N GLY A 56 -10.71 10.66 22.32
CA GLY A 56 -11.35 9.37 22.56
C GLY A 56 -10.58 8.19 21.96
N LYS A 57 -10.91 6.98 22.40
CA LYS A 57 -10.38 5.74 21.81
C LYS A 57 -10.79 5.65 20.34
N THR A 58 -9.82 5.35 19.47
CA THR A 58 -10.10 5.05 18.06
C THR A 58 -10.95 3.79 17.98
N LYS A 59 -12.01 3.81 17.17
CA LYS A 59 -12.79 2.59 16.88
C LYS A 59 -11.90 1.60 16.14
N GLU A 60 -12.01 0.33 16.49
CA GLU A 60 -11.29 -0.76 15.83
C GLU A 60 -12.00 -1.20 14.54
N SER A 61 -12.63 -0.28 13.82
CA SER A 61 -13.31 -0.55 12.55
C SER A 61 -12.65 0.18 11.40
N SER A 62 -12.60 -0.46 10.24
CA SER A 62 -12.06 0.11 9.01
C SER A 62 -13.09 0.01 7.89
N VAL A 63 -13.45 1.14 7.30
CA VAL A 63 -14.40 1.21 6.19
C VAL A 63 -13.64 1.36 4.88
N ASN A 64 -14.00 0.57 3.87
CA ASN A 64 -13.48 0.72 2.52
C ASN A 64 -14.60 0.76 1.48
N TRP A 65 -14.39 1.57 0.44
CA TRP A 65 -15.31 1.83 -0.68
C TRP A 65 -14.50 2.19 -1.92
N CYS A 66 -14.97 1.75 -3.09
CA CYS A 66 -14.49 2.19 -4.39
C CYS A 66 -15.68 2.51 -5.30
N LEU A 67 -15.42 3.25 -6.38
CA LEU A 67 -16.47 3.72 -7.30
C LEU A 67 -17.36 2.59 -7.85
N ALA A 68 -16.81 1.40 -8.06
CA ALA A 68 -17.54 0.25 -8.58
C ALA A 68 -18.52 -0.35 -7.56
N ASP A 69 -18.41 -0.02 -6.27
CA ASP A 69 -19.27 -0.55 -5.21
C ASP A 69 -20.63 0.17 -5.13
N GLY A 70 -20.84 1.24 -5.90
CA GLY A 70 -22.10 2.00 -5.86
C GLY A 70 -22.37 2.55 -4.46
N GLY A 71 -23.49 2.15 -3.85
CA GLY A 71 -23.87 2.55 -2.49
C GLY A 71 -23.34 1.64 -1.37
N ASP A 72 -22.71 0.51 -1.72
CA ASP A 72 -22.32 -0.51 -0.74
C ASP A 72 -20.93 -0.24 -0.15
N VAL A 73 -20.80 -0.36 1.17
CA VAL A 73 -19.53 -0.21 1.90
C VAL A 73 -19.16 -1.51 2.59
N GLU A 74 -17.86 -1.82 2.68
CA GLU A 74 -17.39 -2.92 3.54
C GLU A 74 -16.77 -2.36 4.79
N VAL A 75 -17.22 -2.90 5.92
CA VAL A 75 -16.69 -2.59 7.24
C VAL A 75 -15.90 -3.80 7.72
N LEU A 76 -14.66 -3.55 8.14
CA LEU A 76 -13.75 -4.56 8.66
C LEU A 76 -13.54 -4.37 10.15
N ASP A 77 -13.45 -5.49 10.87
CA ASP A 77 -12.84 -5.54 12.20
C ASP A 77 -11.33 -5.33 12.05
N GLY A 78 -10.84 -4.19 12.53
CA GLY A 78 -9.44 -3.75 12.45
C GLY A 78 -8.47 -4.61 13.23
N THR A 79 -8.94 -5.45 14.17
CA THR A 79 -8.09 -6.40 14.90
C THR A 79 -7.91 -7.71 14.14
N LYS A 80 -8.93 -8.12 13.37
CA LYS A 80 -8.94 -9.40 12.64
C LYS A 80 -8.59 -9.27 11.16
N GLY A 81 -8.77 -8.08 10.57
CA GLY A 81 -8.65 -7.86 9.13
C GLY A 81 -9.69 -8.63 8.31
N LYS A 82 -10.89 -8.83 8.89
CA LYS A 82 -12.03 -9.56 8.30
C LYS A 82 -13.26 -8.67 8.31
N ILE A 83 -14.24 -9.03 7.48
CA ILE A 83 -15.54 -8.33 7.47
C ILE A 83 -16.15 -8.39 8.87
N GLU A 84 -16.61 -7.24 9.35
CA GLU A 84 -17.27 -7.11 10.64
C GLU A 84 -18.54 -7.96 10.65
N GLY A 85 -18.60 -8.92 11.58
CA GLY A 85 -19.71 -9.86 11.69
C GLY A 85 -19.28 -11.23 12.20
N PRO A 86 -20.25 -12.13 12.45
CA PRO A 86 -19.97 -13.44 13.04
C PRO A 86 -19.29 -14.42 12.08
N LYS A 87 -19.39 -14.17 10.76
CA LYS A 87 -18.98 -15.13 9.71
C LYS A 87 -17.50 -15.07 9.33
N LEU A 88 -16.72 -14.14 9.90
CA LEU A 88 -15.28 -13.94 9.63
C LEU A 88 -14.91 -13.94 8.13
N GLU A 89 -15.75 -13.29 7.33
CA GLU A 89 -15.63 -13.30 5.87
C GLU A 89 -14.37 -12.55 5.40
N VAL A 90 -13.86 -12.98 4.25
CA VAL A 90 -12.63 -12.43 3.65
C VAL A 90 -12.95 -11.15 2.91
N SER A 91 -12.32 -10.05 3.32
CA SER A 91 -12.42 -8.74 2.67
C SER A 91 -12.13 -8.78 1.17
N ARG A 92 -12.84 -7.95 0.39
CA ARG A 92 -12.57 -7.75 -1.04
C ARG A 92 -11.19 -7.17 -1.32
N VAL A 93 -10.59 -6.44 -0.37
CA VAL A 93 -9.22 -5.89 -0.50
C VAL A 93 -8.14 -6.83 0.04
N SER A 94 -8.49 -8.06 0.43
CA SER A 94 -7.52 -9.07 0.85
C SER A 94 -6.56 -9.48 -0.28
N LYS A 95 -5.37 -9.96 0.10
CA LYS A 95 -4.38 -10.52 -0.86
C LYS A 95 -4.99 -11.59 -1.76
N ARG A 96 -5.84 -12.46 -1.20
CA ARG A 96 -6.53 -13.52 -1.96
C ARG A 96 -7.45 -12.94 -3.02
N LYS A 97 -8.32 -11.99 -2.66
CA LYS A 97 -9.27 -11.38 -3.62
C LYS A 97 -8.54 -10.55 -4.68
N MET A 98 -7.51 -9.80 -4.31
CA MET A 98 -6.68 -9.05 -5.25
C MET A 98 -5.94 -9.97 -6.23
N PHE A 99 -5.43 -11.11 -5.76
CA PHE A 99 -4.77 -12.08 -6.63
C PHE A 99 -5.77 -12.78 -7.58
N ALA A 100 -7.01 -13.04 -7.14
CA ALA A 100 -8.07 -13.53 -8.04
C ALA A 100 -8.34 -12.54 -9.18
N LEU A 101 -8.50 -11.26 -8.84
CA LEU A 101 -8.73 -10.19 -9.81
C LEU A 101 -7.55 -10.05 -10.77
N PHE A 102 -6.31 -10.17 -10.28
CA PHE A 102 -5.12 -10.20 -11.12
C PHE A 102 -5.15 -11.35 -12.13
N ARG A 103 -5.47 -12.58 -11.72
CA ARG A 103 -5.60 -13.73 -12.63
C ARG A 103 -6.71 -13.52 -13.66
N GLN A 104 -7.87 -13.00 -13.25
CA GLN A 104 -8.97 -12.65 -14.16
C GLN A 104 -8.56 -11.58 -15.17
N LEU A 105 -7.80 -10.57 -14.74
CA LEU A 105 -7.26 -9.53 -15.63
C LEU A 105 -6.27 -10.13 -16.63
N CYS A 106 -5.37 -11.01 -16.19
CA CYS A 106 -4.43 -11.71 -17.08
C CYS A 106 -5.19 -12.53 -18.14
N ALA A 107 -6.25 -13.24 -17.75
CA ALA A 107 -7.09 -13.98 -18.68
C ALA A 107 -7.77 -13.06 -19.71
N LYS A 108 -8.36 -11.94 -19.25
CA LYS A 108 -9.02 -10.94 -20.11
C LYS A 108 -8.06 -10.20 -21.06
N THR A 109 -6.78 -10.10 -20.70
CA THR A 109 -5.74 -9.41 -21.47
C THR A 109 -4.81 -10.36 -22.20
N GLU A 110 -5.16 -11.65 -22.23
CA GLU A 110 -4.40 -12.72 -22.91
C GLU A 110 -2.94 -12.87 -22.44
N ARG A 111 -2.63 -12.42 -21.20
CA ARG A 111 -1.33 -12.57 -20.54
C ARG A 111 -1.17 -13.95 -19.91
N ARG A 112 -1.10 -14.97 -20.76
CA ARG A 112 -0.95 -16.38 -20.35
C ARG A 112 0.31 -16.63 -19.52
N ASP A 113 1.38 -15.90 -19.83
CA ASP A 113 2.67 -15.93 -19.12
C ASP A 113 2.55 -15.56 -17.63
N LEU A 114 1.63 -14.66 -17.30
CA LEU A 114 1.33 -14.26 -15.92
C LEU A 114 0.20 -15.10 -15.31
N GLN A 115 -0.77 -15.53 -16.13
CA GLN A 115 -1.92 -16.31 -15.68
C GLN A 115 -1.52 -17.70 -15.14
N GLN A 116 -0.47 -18.30 -15.71
CA GLN A 116 0.06 -19.60 -15.29
C GLN A 116 0.70 -19.58 -13.88
N LEU A 117 0.98 -18.39 -13.33
CA LEU A 117 1.52 -18.25 -11.98
C LEU A 117 0.40 -18.51 -10.98
N SER A 118 0.41 -19.70 -10.38
CA SER A 118 -0.65 -20.19 -9.49
C SER A 118 -0.43 -19.78 -8.03
N VAL A 119 0.82 -19.47 -7.66
CA VAL A 119 1.22 -19.05 -6.31
C VAL A 119 1.39 -17.52 -6.25
N TYR A 120 0.85 -16.90 -5.20
CA TYR A 120 0.87 -15.44 -5.05
C TYR A 120 2.29 -14.86 -4.95
N SER A 121 3.20 -15.53 -4.25
CA SER A 121 4.60 -15.11 -4.16
C SER A 121 5.30 -15.14 -5.52
N GLU A 122 5.10 -16.19 -6.32
CA GLU A 122 5.65 -16.29 -7.68
C GLU A 122 5.14 -15.17 -8.60
N ALA A 123 3.84 -14.88 -8.54
CA ALA A 123 3.24 -13.77 -9.29
C ALA A 123 3.90 -12.42 -8.96
N LYS A 124 4.27 -12.19 -7.70
CA LYS A 124 5.00 -10.99 -7.29
C LYS A 124 6.47 -11.01 -7.70
N GLU A 125 7.12 -12.17 -7.62
CA GLU A 125 8.53 -12.34 -8.03
C GLU A 125 8.72 -12.17 -9.55
N ALA A 126 7.69 -12.45 -10.36
CA ALA A 126 7.70 -12.20 -11.80
C ALA A 126 7.79 -10.70 -12.15
N ALA A 127 7.41 -9.79 -11.25
CA ALA A 127 7.55 -8.35 -11.44
C ALA A 127 9.00 -7.87 -11.18
N ALA A 128 9.96 -8.39 -11.94
CA ALA A 128 11.39 -8.14 -11.74
C ALA A 128 11.78 -6.65 -11.70
N PRO A 129 11.25 -5.75 -12.59
CA PRO A 129 11.55 -4.32 -12.51
C PRO A 129 11.11 -3.69 -11.18
N TYR A 130 9.94 -4.08 -10.67
CA TYR A 130 9.44 -3.59 -9.38
C TYR A 130 10.27 -4.12 -8.21
N ARG A 131 10.62 -5.41 -8.23
CA ARG A 131 11.47 -6.03 -7.21
C ARG A 131 12.83 -5.34 -7.10
N GLU A 132 13.42 -5.01 -8.25
CA GLU A 132 14.69 -4.29 -8.28
C GLU A 132 14.55 -2.86 -7.74
N ALA A 133 13.52 -2.11 -8.14
CA ALA A 133 13.25 -0.78 -7.58
C ALA A 133 13.04 -0.83 -6.05
N LYS A 134 12.32 -1.84 -5.56
CA LYS A 134 12.09 -2.08 -4.12
C LYS A 134 13.40 -2.41 -3.38
N ARG A 135 14.27 -3.24 -3.96
CA ARG A 135 15.59 -3.57 -3.40
C ARG A 135 16.45 -2.33 -3.27
N ARG A 136 16.50 -1.49 -4.30
CA ARG A 136 17.25 -0.22 -4.30
C ARG A 136 16.70 0.76 -3.28
N PHE A 137 15.39 0.83 -3.13
CA PHE A 137 14.76 1.61 -2.07
C PHE A 137 15.20 1.15 -0.67
N PHE A 138 15.20 -0.16 -0.39
CA PHE A 138 15.66 -0.68 0.90
C PHE A 138 17.14 -0.39 1.16
N GLY A 139 17.99 -0.62 0.16
CA GLY A 139 19.42 -0.29 0.27
C GLY A 139 19.65 1.19 0.53
N ALA A 140 18.92 2.08 -0.15
CA ALA A 140 19.01 3.52 0.07
C ALA A 140 18.64 3.92 1.50
N LEU A 141 17.60 3.31 2.11
CA LEU A 141 17.25 3.59 3.51
C LEU A 141 18.40 3.25 4.47
N GLU A 142 19.10 2.15 4.23
CA GLU A 142 20.26 1.76 5.03
C GLU A 142 21.45 2.69 4.80
N THR A 143 21.79 2.99 3.55
CA THR A 143 22.86 3.93 3.18
C THR A 143 22.65 5.32 3.77
N MET A 144 21.40 5.78 3.83
CA MET A 144 21.03 7.09 4.38
C MET A 144 20.90 7.10 5.92
N GLY A 145 21.12 5.97 6.59
CA GLY A 145 21.03 5.87 8.05
C GLY A 145 19.59 5.89 8.60
N TYR A 146 18.59 5.54 7.80
CA TYR A 146 17.18 5.46 8.21
C TYR A 146 16.77 4.08 8.74
N GLY A 147 17.71 3.13 8.72
CA GLY A 147 17.52 1.76 9.19
C GLY A 147 16.93 0.82 8.13
N SER A 148 16.89 -0.46 8.47
CA SER A 148 16.44 -1.53 7.57
C SER A 148 14.92 -1.65 7.51
N TRP A 149 14.41 -1.97 6.32
CA TRP A 149 12.98 -2.19 6.12
C TRP A 149 12.53 -3.55 6.66
N ILE A 150 11.60 -3.54 7.64
CA ILE A 150 11.06 -4.77 8.23
C ILE A 150 10.03 -5.40 7.28
N ARG A 151 10.25 -6.68 6.94
CA ARG A 151 9.37 -7.47 6.07
C ARG A 151 8.57 -8.48 6.87
N LYS A 152 7.38 -8.82 6.38
CA LYS A 152 6.62 -9.97 6.87
C LYS A 152 7.31 -11.28 6.46
N PRO A 153 7.07 -12.38 7.20
CA PRO A 153 7.54 -13.72 6.83
C PRO A 153 7.03 -14.14 5.43
N ARG A 154 7.81 -14.96 4.72
CA ARG A 154 7.50 -15.35 3.33
C ARG A 154 6.27 -16.26 3.24
N GLU A 155 6.01 -17.00 4.30
CA GLU A 155 4.87 -17.89 4.50
C GLU A 155 3.54 -17.16 4.29
N GLU A 156 3.48 -15.87 4.62
CA GLU A 156 2.29 -15.02 4.44
C GLU A 156 1.92 -14.79 2.96
N GLU A 157 2.85 -15.05 2.03
CA GLU A 157 2.67 -14.89 0.59
C GLU A 157 2.63 -16.24 -0.16
N ASN A 158 2.89 -17.35 0.53
CA ASN A 158 2.95 -18.69 -0.06
C ASN A 158 1.57 -19.37 -0.03
N PHE A 159 0.61 -18.80 -0.76
CA PHE A 159 -0.69 -19.42 -1.00
C PHE A 159 -0.98 -19.47 -2.50
N ALA A 160 -1.64 -20.55 -2.92
CA ALA A 160 -2.09 -20.73 -4.30
C ALA A 160 -3.59 -20.47 -4.43
N PHE A 161 -4.03 -20.17 -5.65
CA PHE A 161 -5.42 -20.43 -6.02
C PHE A 161 -5.53 -21.90 -6.41
N LEU A 162 -6.29 -22.66 -5.63
CA LEU A 162 -6.86 -23.90 -6.14
C LEU A 162 -7.99 -23.47 -7.08
N ASP A 163 -7.85 -23.80 -8.36
CA ASP A 163 -8.97 -23.70 -9.29
C ASP A 163 -10.08 -24.61 -8.75
N ALA A 164 -11.26 -24.04 -8.51
CA ALA A 164 -12.48 -24.77 -8.17
C ALA A 164 -13.29 -24.97 -9.44
#